data_AF-A0AA52ECH0-F1
#
_entry.id   AF-A0AA52ECH0-F1
#
_cell.length_a   1.000
_cell.length_b   1.000
_cell.length_c   1.000
_cell.angle_alpha   90.00
_cell.angle_beta   90.00
_cell.angle_gamma   90.00
#
_symmetry.space_group_name_H-M   'P 1'
#
loop_
_entity.id
_entity.type
_entity.pdbx_description
1 polymer ?
#
loop_
_entity_poly.entity_id
_entity_poly.type
_entity_poly.pdbx_seq_one_letter_code
_entity_poly.pdbx_strand_id
1 'polypeptide(L)'
;MLINETKIRSLRSDRGWTQQNLADACQVSLRTIQRVERTGSASLDTLKGLCAVFEVEQDFLYPKGATKDSLHTFSYLGLSSLLSGLIGGLVGALLMYFALTISS
;
A
#
# COMPACT_ATOMS: atom_id res chain seq x y z
N MET A 1 1.42 -11.38 -4.96
CA MET A 1 2.23 -10.14 -4.85
C MET A 1 3.43 -10.27 -5.74
N LEU A 2 3.86 -9.19 -6.40
CA LEU A 2 5.09 -9.15 -7.19
C LEU A 2 6.23 -8.65 -6.30
N ILE A 3 7.29 -9.44 -6.16
CA ILE A 3 8.49 -9.17 -5.36
C ILE A 3 9.71 -9.26 -6.27
N ASN A 4 10.79 -8.59 -5.89
CA ASN A 4 12.00 -8.51 -6.70
C ASN A 4 12.79 -9.84 -6.62
N GLU A 5 12.68 -10.64 -7.67
CA GLU A 5 13.32 -11.95 -7.79
C GLU A 5 14.86 -11.88 -7.84
N THR A 6 15.41 -10.81 -8.41
CA THR A 6 16.87 -10.63 -8.50
C THR A 6 17.51 -10.43 -7.13
N LYS A 7 16.85 -9.65 -6.25
CA LYS A 7 17.28 -9.45 -4.87
C LYS A 7 17.27 -10.75 -4.07
N ILE A 8 16.24 -11.57 -4.26
CA ILE A 8 16.14 -12.88 -3.56
C ILE A 8 17.27 -13.80 -3.99
N ARG A 9 17.54 -13.90 -5.31
CA ARG A 9 18.66 -14.69 -5.82
C ARG A 9 20.01 -14.21 -5.30
N SER A 10 20.21 -12.89 -5.22
CA SER A 10 21.42 -12.28 -4.65
C SER A 10 21.57 -12.72 -3.19
N LEU A 11 20.59 -12.40 -2.34
CA LEU A 11 20.64 -12.73 -0.91
C LEU A 11 20.86 -14.22 -0.65
N ARG A 12 20.23 -15.09 -1.45
CA ARG A 12 20.44 -16.53 -1.36
C ARG A 12 21.89 -16.91 -1.71
N SER A 13 22.44 -16.33 -2.77
CA SER A 13 23.81 -16.60 -3.23
C SER A 13 24.84 -16.04 -2.26
N ASP A 14 24.60 -14.85 -1.69
CA ASP A 14 25.46 -14.20 -0.69
C ASP A 14 25.58 -15.05 0.59
N ARG A 15 24.51 -15.78 0.93
CA ARG A 15 24.50 -16.75 2.05
C ARG A 15 24.99 -18.15 1.66
N GLY A 16 25.40 -18.37 0.41
CA GLY A 16 25.85 -19.69 -0.07
C GLY A 16 24.74 -20.75 -0.10
N TRP A 17 23.48 -20.35 -0.20
CA TRP A 17 22.34 -21.26 -0.07
C TRP A 17 21.87 -21.83 -1.40
N THR A 18 21.46 -23.10 -1.39
CA THR A 18 20.68 -23.67 -2.48
C THR A 18 19.22 -23.21 -2.40
N GLN A 19 18.45 -23.41 -3.47
CA GLN A 19 17.01 -23.13 -3.44
C GLN A 19 16.28 -24.00 -2.41
N GLN A 20 16.76 -25.22 -2.16
CA GLN A 20 16.23 -26.10 -1.12
C GLN A 20 16.49 -25.53 0.27
N ASN A 21 17.73 -25.08 0.55
CA ASN A 21 18.07 -24.48 1.84
C ASN A 21 17.17 -23.26 2.16
N LEU A 22 16.91 -22.42 1.16
CA LEU A 22 16.02 -21.26 1.33
C LEU A 22 14.57 -21.69 1.59
N ALA A 23 14.11 -22.74 0.90
CA ALA A 23 12.77 -23.30 1.07
C ALA A 23 12.59 -23.83 2.50
N ASP A 24 13.56 -24.59 2.99
CA ASP A 24 13.56 -25.16 4.33
C ASP A 24 13.61 -24.05 5.40
N ALA A 25 14.47 -23.04 5.22
CA ALA A 25 14.56 -21.90 6.14
C ALA A 25 13.26 -21.08 6.21
N CYS A 26 12.60 -20.88 5.07
CA CYS A 26 11.33 -20.14 4.99
C CYS A 26 10.10 -21.02 5.31
N GLN A 27 10.29 -22.32 5.58
CA GLN A 27 9.22 -23.31 5.76
C GLN A 27 8.19 -23.30 4.61
N VAL A 28 8.67 -23.20 3.37
CA VAL A 28 7.84 -23.28 2.15
C VAL A 28 8.34 -24.38 1.23
N SER A 29 7.53 -24.77 0.25
CA SER A 29 7.96 -25.76 -0.74
C SER A 29 9.09 -25.22 -1.64
N LEU A 30 9.97 -26.11 -2.11
CA LEU A 30 10.96 -25.78 -3.14
C LEU A 30 10.31 -25.13 -4.38
N ARG A 31 9.14 -25.63 -4.79
CA ARG A 31 8.36 -25.08 -5.92
C ARG A 31 7.95 -23.63 -5.67
N THR A 32 7.68 -23.26 -4.43
CA THR A 32 7.40 -21.86 -4.05
C THR A 32 8.61 -20.99 -4.30
N ILE A 33 9.79 -21.38 -3.81
CA ILE A 33 11.04 -20.63 -4.03
C ILE A 33 11.39 -20.54 -5.51
N GLN A 34 11.30 -21.64 -6.24
CA GLN A 34 11.54 -21.66 -7.69
C GLN A 34 10.61 -20.70 -8.45
N ARG A 35 9.31 -20.70 -8.09
CA ARG A 35 8.34 -19.78 -8.68
C ARG A 35 8.65 -18.33 -8.33
N VAL A 36 8.98 -18.05 -7.06
CA VAL A 36 9.40 -16.72 -6.61
C VAL A 36 10.62 -16.24 -7.38
N GLU A 37 11.66 -17.07 -7.51
CA GLU A 37 12.86 -16.68 -8.24
C GLU A 37 12.64 -16.59 -9.75
N ARG A 38 11.65 -17.27 -10.33
CA ARG A 38 11.37 -17.26 -11.77
C ARG A 38 10.41 -16.15 -12.21
N THR A 39 9.37 -15.89 -11.42
CA THR A 39 8.28 -14.98 -11.81
C THR A 39 8.09 -13.81 -10.85
N GLY A 40 8.84 -13.75 -9.75
CA GLY A 40 8.66 -12.72 -8.72
C GLY A 40 7.32 -12.84 -7.98
N SER A 41 6.55 -13.91 -8.16
CA SER A 41 5.21 -14.02 -7.57
C SER A 41 5.24 -14.78 -6.25
N ALA A 42 4.79 -14.13 -5.17
CA ALA A 42 4.70 -14.71 -3.82
C ALA A 42 3.37 -14.39 -3.12
N SER A 43 2.99 -15.21 -2.15
CA SER A 43 1.96 -14.84 -1.17
C SER A 43 2.56 -13.89 -0.12
N LEU A 44 1.69 -13.20 0.63
CA LEU A 44 2.13 -12.33 1.73
C LEU A 44 2.86 -13.12 2.83
N ASP A 45 2.42 -14.34 3.14
CA ASP A 45 3.09 -15.20 4.12
C ASP A 45 4.48 -15.64 3.63
N THR A 46 4.62 -15.96 2.34
CA THR A 46 5.93 -16.27 1.75
C THR A 46 6.86 -15.06 1.81
N LEU A 47 6.34 -13.86 1.50
CA LEU A 47 7.12 -12.62 1.62
C LEU A 47 7.58 -12.39 3.07
N LYS A 48 6.70 -12.56 4.05
CA LYS A 48 7.05 -12.45 5.47
C LYS A 48 8.11 -13.44 5.89
N GLY A 49 7.99 -14.70 5.46
CA GLY A 49 9.00 -15.74 5.71
C GLY A 49 10.36 -15.37 5.13
N LEU A 50 10.39 -14.90 3.87
CA LEU A 50 11.61 -14.43 3.22
C LEU A 50 12.22 -13.22 3.96
N CYS A 51 11.41 -12.26 4.37
CA CYS A 51 11.87 -11.10 5.14
C CYS A 51 12.46 -11.50 6.50
N ALA A 52 11.81 -12.44 7.19
CA ALA A 52 12.27 -12.93 8.48
C ALA A 52 13.60 -13.70 8.37
N VAL A 53 13.73 -14.59 7.38
CA VAL A 53 14.94 -15.40 7.16
C VAL A 53 16.12 -14.55 6.71
N PHE A 54 15.86 -13.54 5.88
CA PHE A 54 16.90 -12.63 5.40
C PHE A 54 17.16 -11.44 6.32
N GLU A 55 16.36 -11.25 7.37
CA GLU A 55 16.40 -10.11 8.29
C GLU A 55 16.33 -8.76 7.55
N VAL A 56 15.42 -8.67 6.58
CA VAL A 56 15.20 -7.46 5.77
C VAL A 56 13.77 -6.96 5.89
N GLU A 57 13.57 -5.67 5.66
CA GLU A 57 12.23 -5.08 5.62
C GLU A 57 11.45 -5.51 4.37
N GLN A 58 10.12 -5.54 4.47
CA GLN A 58 9.24 -5.89 3.35
C GLN A 58 9.45 -4.98 2.13
N ASP A 59 9.68 -3.68 2.37
CA ASP A 59 9.96 -2.68 1.34
C ASP A 59 11.24 -2.96 0.54
N PHE A 60 12.17 -3.73 1.10
CA PHE A 60 13.39 -4.10 0.40
C PHE A 60 13.10 -5.13 -0.70
N LEU A 61 12.22 -6.11 -0.43
CA LEU A 61 11.88 -7.18 -1.38
C LEU A 61 10.65 -6.85 -2.24
N TYR A 62 9.71 -6.06 -1.72
CA TYR A 62 8.49 -5.64 -2.42
C TYR A 62 8.68 -4.25 -3.02
N PRO A 63 8.66 -4.08 -4.36
CA PRO A 63 8.80 -2.77 -4.97
C PRO A 63 7.63 -1.87 -4.55
N LYS A 64 7.95 -0.71 -3.94
CA LYS A 64 6.99 0.36 -3.63
C LYS A 64 6.34 0.87 -4.92
N GLY A 65 5.24 0.25 -5.32
CA GLY A 65 4.50 0.60 -6.53
C GLY A 65 3.03 0.16 -6.55
N ALA A 66 2.48 -0.39 -5.45
CA ALA A 66 1.08 -0.83 -5.43
C ALA A 66 0.43 -0.91 -4.04
N THR A 67 1.00 -0.31 -3.00
CA THR A 67 0.27 -0.05 -1.75
C THR A 67 -0.16 1.41 -1.77
N LYS A 68 -1.36 1.66 -2.32
CA LYS A 68 -2.11 2.85 -1.91
C LYS A 68 -2.46 2.63 -0.45
N ASP A 69 -1.61 3.11 0.45
CA ASP A 69 -1.91 3.28 1.86
C ASP A 69 -3.07 4.29 1.96
N SER A 70 -4.28 3.80 1.71
CA SER A 70 -5.53 4.57 1.80
C SER A 70 -5.99 4.72 3.25
N LEU A 71 -5.05 4.66 4.21
CA LEU A 71 -5.33 4.67 5.64
C LEU A 71 -5.28 6.07 6.28
N HIS A 72 -5.14 7.15 5.50
CA HIS A 72 -5.30 8.53 5.98
C HIS A 72 -6.44 9.32 5.32
N THR A 73 -7.27 8.69 4.46
CA THR A 73 -8.42 9.35 3.82
C THR A 73 -9.60 9.56 4.78
N PHE A 74 -9.68 8.82 5.89
CA PHE A 74 -10.82 8.91 6.82
C PHE A 74 -10.81 10.14 7.75
N SER A 75 -9.70 10.90 7.85
CA SER A 75 -9.65 12.07 8.75
C SER A 75 -10.17 13.38 8.12
N TYR A 76 -10.32 13.47 6.80
CA TYR A 76 -10.71 14.71 6.12
C TYR A 76 -12.16 14.75 5.64
N LEU A 77 -12.86 13.61 5.65
CA LEU A 77 -14.24 13.52 5.16
C LEU A 77 -15.28 14.01 6.19
N GLY A 78 -14.91 14.13 7.46
CA GLY A 78 -15.81 14.59 8.54
C GLY A 78 -15.83 16.09 8.79
N LEU A 79 -14.85 16.87 8.29
CA LEU A 79 -14.67 18.27 8.67
C LEU A 79 -15.04 19.29 7.57
N SER A 80 -15.04 18.90 6.29
CA SER A 80 -15.33 19.82 5.17
C SER A 80 -16.83 20.05 4.93
N SER A 81 -17.71 19.14 5.37
CA SER A 81 -19.17 19.28 5.23
C SER A 81 -19.77 20.35 6.15
N LEU A 82 -19.07 20.72 7.23
CA LEU A 82 -19.50 21.78 8.14
C LEU A 82 -19.19 23.19 7.60
N LEU A 83 -18.15 23.33 6.75
CA LEU A 83 -17.76 24.62 6.19
C LEU A 83 -18.60 25.04 4.97
N SER A 84 -19.05 24.10 4.12
CA SER A 84 -19.84 24.47 2.93
C SER A 84 -21.27 24.91 3.27
N GLY A 85 -21.85 24.37 4.35
CA GLY A 85 -23.20 24.72 4.79
C GLY A 85 -23.34 26.17 5.26
N LEU A 86 -22.30 26.73 5.89
CA LEU A 86 -22.33 28.11 6.38
C LEU A 86 -22.21 29.15 5.27
N ILE A 87 -21.43 28.86 4.22
CA ILE A 87 -21.21 29.80 3.11
C ILE A 87 -22.48 29.91 2.24
N GLY A 88 -23.15 28.79 1.95
CA GLY A 88 -24.36 28.78 1.13
C GLY A 88 -25.55 29.53 1.77
N GLY A 89 -25.73 29.38 3.09
CA GLY A 89 -26.81 30.04 3.82
C GLY A 89 -26.69 31.57 3.82
N LEU A 90 -25.46 32.09 3.98
CA LEU A 90 -25.21 33.54 4.04
C LEU A 90 -25.39 34.21 2.68
N VAL A 91 -24.94 33.55 1.60
CA VAL A 91 -25.12 34.05 0.22
C VAL A 91 -26.60 34.04 -0.18
N GLY A 92 -27.35 33.00 0.16
CA GLY A 92 -28.78 32.92 -0.12
C GLY A 92 -29.60 34.01 0.57
N ALA A 93 -29.31 34.28 1.85
CA ALA A 93 -29.98 35.35 2.61
C ALA A 93 -29.70 36.75 2.04
N LEU A 94 -28.46 37.01 1.59
CA LEU A 94 -28.09 38.27 0.94
C LEU A 94 -28.82 38.48 -0.38
N LEU A 95 -28.90 37.45 -1.24
CA LEU A 95 -29.64 37.53 -2.50
C LEU A 95 -31.13 37.79 -2.28
N MET A 96 -31.73 37.14 -1.27
CA MET A 96 -33.14 37.36 -0.91
C MET A 96 -33.41 38.79 -0.44
N TYR A 97 -32.51 39.37 0.36
CA TYR A 97 -32.63 40.75 0.83
C TYR A 97 -32.54 41.76 -0.33
N PHE A 98 -31.61 41.56 -1.26
CA PHE A 98 -31.50 42.43 -2.45
C PHE A 98 -32.73 42.32 -3.36
N ALA A 99 -33.28 41.12 -3.56
CA ALA A 99 -34.49 40.92 -4.37
C ALA A 99 -35.71 41.64 -3.78
N LEU A 100 -35.89 41.59 -2.46
CA LEU A 100 -36.99 42.28 -1.77
C LEU A 100 -36.86 43.80 -1.84
N THR A 101 -35.65 44.34 -1.76
CA THR A 101 -35.39 45.79 -1.79
C THR A 101 -35.54 46.41 -3.19
N ILE A 102 -35.33 45.61 -4.25
CA ILE A 102 -35.56 46.04 -5.65
C ILE A 102 -37.05 46.00 -6.02
N SER A 103 -37.84 45.17 -5.32
CA SER A 103 -39.27 44.98 -5.58
C SER A 103 -40.19 45.98 -4.84
N SER A 104 -39.65 46.81 -3.95
CA SER A 104 -40.36 47.86 -3.18
C SER A 104 -40.09 49.25 -3.74
#